data_AF-A0A7S3RY10-F1
#
_entry.id   AF-A0A7S3RY10-F1
#
_cell.length_a   1.000
_cell.length_b   1.000
_cell.length_c   1.000
_cell.angle_alpha   90.00
_cell.angle_beta   90.00
_cell.angle_gamma   90.00
#
_symmetry.space_group_name_H-M   'P 1'
#
loop_
_entity.id
_entity.type
_entity.pdbx_description
1 polymer ?
#
loop_
_entity_poly.entity_id
_entity_poly.type
_entity_poly.pdbx_seq_one_letter_code
_entity_poly.pdbx_strand_id
1 'polypeptide(L)'
;HVSVQIMKMWSKTLDLSPLLATSDSNVAVDNIAMGLRKEGVKAVRVGRPDKINRILEEITLECLLEKEKGELQNRKYEARYRSASRSKSGSPDMKRKKKAKSRSKSRDEEPPPPAEGGGGKGKKGKGKGKGGMKHDFELQMRILQDADVICTTTISSGG
;
A
#
# COMPACT_ATOMS: atom_id res chain seq x y z
N HIS A 1 -4.02 -10.00 28.46
CA HIS A 1 -3.52 -11.18 27.70
C HIS A 1 -2.04 -11.37 28.00
N VAL A 2 -1.67 -12.45 28.69
CA VAL A 2 -0.27 -12.73 29.06
C VAL A 2 0.61 -12.92 27.82
N SER A 3 0.08 -13.60 26.80
CA SER A 3 0.80 -13.87 25.55
C SER A 3 1.28 -12.60 24.85
N VAL A 4 0.45 -11.55 24.80
CA VAL A 4 0.82 -10.25 24.21
C VAL A 4 2.01 -9.61 24.94
N GLN A 5 2.03 -9.72 26.27
CA GLN A 5 3.10 -9.13 27.08
C GLN A 5 4.43 -9.87 26.93
N ILE A 6 4.37 -11.21 26.83
CA ILE A 6 5.54 -12.04 26.54
C ILE A 6 6.11 -11.69 25.17
N MET A 7 5.27 -11.64 24.14
CA MET A 7 5.70 -11.31 22.78
C MET A 7 6.25 -9.89 22.67
N LYS A 8 5.66 -8.93 23.40
CA LYS A 8 6.20 -7.56 23.50
C LYS A 8 7.60 -7.56 24.10
N MET A 9 7.82 -8.29 25.19
CA MET A 9 9.13 -8.38 25.83
C MET A 9 10.15 -9.04 24.89
N TRP A 10 9.79 -10.13 24.22
CA TRP A 10 10.68 -10.77 23.24
C TRP A 10 11.03 -9.85 22.07
N SER A 11 10.05 -9.15 21.51
CA SER A 11 10.28 -8.25 20.37
C SER A 11 11.03 -6.98 20.74
N LYS A 12 10.70 -6.33 21.87
CA LYS A 12 11.23 -4.99 22.23
C LYS A 12 12.41 -5.01 23.18
N THR A 13 12.56 -6.05 23.99
CA THR A 13 13.60 -6.13 25.01
C THR A 13 14.71 -7.09 24.61
N LEU A 14 14.36 -8.19 23.93
CA LEU A 14 15.33 -9.19 23.49
C LEU A 14 15.69 -9.04 21.99
N ASP A 15 15.09 -8.08 21.29
CA ASP A 15 15.24 -7.85 19.85
C ASP A 15 15.08 -9.12 19.00
N LEU A 16 14.17 -10.01 19.44
CA LEU A 16 13.81 -11.21 18.69
C LEU A 16 12.68 -10.86 17.74
N SER A 17 13.01 -10.59 16.47
CA SER A 17 12.06 -10.35 15.39
C SER A 17 12.55 -10.95 14.05
N PRO A 18 11.65 -11.37 13.14
CA PRO A 18 10.20 -11.48 13.31
C PRO A 18 9.79 -12.72 14.13
N LEU A 19 8.84 -12.57 15.07
CA LEU A 19 8.23 -13.70 15.79
C LEU A 19 7.03 -14.25 15.02
N LEU A 20 6.83 -15.57 15.05
CA LEU A 20 5.65 -16.19 14.45
C LEU A 20 4.63 -16.56 15.54
N ALA A 21 3.46 -15.91 15.52
CA ALA A 21 2.31 -16.25 16.34
C ALA A 21 1.28 -17.02 15.51
N THR A 22 0.96 -18.24 15.92
CA THR A 22 -0.05 -19.07 15.26
C THR A 22 -1.12 -19.55 16.22
N SER A 23 -2.32 -19.76 15.70
CA SER A 23 -3.44 -20.38 16.43
C SER A 23 -4.41 -21.02 15.44
N ASP A 24 -5.20 -21.99 15.90
CA ASP A 24 -6.25 -22.65 15.12
C ASP A 24 -7.46 -21.74 14.90
N SER A 25 -7.77 -20.88 15.87
CA SER A 25 -8.89 -19.94 15.79
C SER A 25 -8.49 -18.59 15.18
N ASN A 26 -9.23 -18.14 14.16
CA ASN A 26 -9.12 -16.77 13.61
C ASN A 26 -9.29 -15.72 14.72
N VAL A 27 -10.32 -15.89 15.57
CA VAL A 27 -10.62 -14.95 16.67
C VAL A 27 -9.46 -14.83 17.65
N ALA A 28 -8.79 -15.94 17.96
CA ALA A 28 -7.65 -15.92 18.87
C ALA A 28 -6.44 -15.19 18.27
N VAL A 29 -6.11 -15.45 16.99
CA VAL A 29 -5.04 -14.73 16.27
C VAL A 29 -5.35 -13.24 16.20
N ASP A 30 -6.58 -12.87 15.89
CA ASP A 30 -7.01 -11.48 15.74
C ASP A 30 -6.93 -10.72 17.07
N ASN A 31 -7.32 -11.36 18.18
CA ASN A 31 -7.17 -10.79 19.53
C ASN A 31 -5.70 -10.56 19.91
N ILE A 32 -4.82 -11.48 19.55
CA ILE A 32 -3.37 -11.32 19.76
C ILE A 32 -2.84 -10.17 18.91
N ALA A 33 -3.16 -10.14 17.61
CA ALA A 33 -2.71 -9.11 16.68
C ALA A 33 -3.17 -7.70 17.11
N MET A 34 -4.44 -7.55 17.50
CA MET A 34 -4.97 -6.30 18.05
C MET A 34 -4.29 -5.91 19.36
N GLY A 35 -4.07 -6.87 20.27
CA GLY A 35 -3.37 -6.64 21.53
C GLY A 35 -1.94 -6.15 21.30
N LEU A 36 -1.20 -6.78 20.39
CA LEU A 36 0.16 -6.38 20.02
C LEU A 36 0.19 -4.98 19.40
N ARG A 37 -0.76 -4.67 18.50
CA ARG A 37 -0.85 -3.35 17.88
C ARG A 37 -1.12 -2.25 18.91
N LYS A 38 -1.98 -2.52 19.89
CA LYS A 38 -2.27 -1.59 21.00
C LYS A 38 -1.03 -1.29 21.84
N GLU A 39 -0.15 -2.29 22.01
CA GLU A 39 1.11 -2.15 22.74
C GLU A 39 2.26 -1.54 21.91
N GLY A 40 2.00 -1.10 20.68
CA GLY A 40 2.99 -0.48 19.79
C GLY A 40 3.95 -1.46 19.11
N VAL A 41 3.63 -2.75 19.11
CA VAL A 41 4.39 -3.78 18.39
C VAL A 41 3.90 -3.82 16.94
N LYS A 42 4.83 -3.90 15.98
CA LYS A 42 4.50 -4.02 14.55
C LYS A 42 4.04 -5.44 14.22
N ALA A 43 2.78 -5.74 14.55
CA ALA A 43 2.14 -7.00 14.20
C ALA A 43 1.58 -6.96 12.76
N VAL A 44 1.79 -8.03 12.00
CA VAL A 44 1.23 -8.23 10.65
C VAL A 44 0.38 -9.49 10.64
N ARG A 45 -0.89 -9.39 10.23
CA ARG A 45 -1.82 -10.52 10.07
C ARG A 45 -1.74 -11.07 8.65
N VAL A 46 -1.44 -12.36 8.51
CA VAL A 46 -1.37 -13.03 7.20
C VAL A 46 -2.61 -13.88 6.96
N GLY A 47 -3.40 -13.54 5.94
CA GLY A 47 -4.65 -14.22 5.61
C GLY A 47 -5.88 -13.38 5.91
N ARG A 48 -7.05 -13.88 5.47
CA ARG A 48 -8.30 -13.11 5.52
C ARG A 48 -8.98 -13.26 6.89
N PRO A 49 -9.27 -12.16 7.60
CA PRO A 49 -10.06 -12.22 8.82
C PRO A 49 -11.54 -12.46 8.51
N ASP A 50 -12.21 -13.32 9.28
CA ASP A 50 -13.65 -13.61 9.11
C ASP A 50 -14.52 -12.44 9.58
N LYS A 51 -14.09 -11.74 10.63
CA LYS A 51 -14.74 -10.53 11.16
C LYS A 51 -13.86 -9.32 10.89
N ILE A 52 -14.33 -8.45 10.02
CA ILE A 52 -13.61 -7.25 9.62
C ILE A 52 -13.82 -6.16 10.68
N ASN A 53 -12.77 -5.93 11.48
CA ASN A 53 -12.59 -4.71 12.26
C ASN A 53 -11.60 -3.82 11.49
N ARG A 54 -11.87 -2.52 11.33
CA ARG A 54 -11.02 -1.60 10.55
C ARG A 54 -9.56 -1.63 11.00
N ILE A 55 -9.33 -1.71 12.32
CA ILE A 55 -7.98 -1.78 12.89
C ILE A 55 -7.26 -3.07 12.49
N LEU A 56 -7.99 -4.19 12.41
CA LEU A 56 -7.45 -5.48 12.02
C LEU A 56 -7.14 -5.52 10.52
N GLU A 57 -8.02 -4.91 9.71
CA GLU A 57 -7.84 -4.78 8.27
C GLU A 57 -6.56 -4.01 7.93
N GLU A 58 -6.29 -2.90 8.61
CA GLU A 58 -5.06 -2.09 8.42
C GLU A 58 -3.76 -2.83 8.74
N ILE A 59 -3.80 -3.89 9.55
CA ILE A 59 -2.63 -4.71 9.90
C ILE A 59 -2.53 -5.99 9.08
N THR A 60 -3.47 -6.24 8.16
CA THR A 60 -3.37 -7.37 7.23
C THR A 60 -2.29 -7.15 6.19
N LEU A 61 -1.62 -8.24 5.80
CA LEU A 61 -0.60 -8.22 4.76
C LEU A 61 -1.17 -7.68 3.44
N GLU A 62 -2.40 -8.06 3.10
CA GLU A 62 -3.11 -7.61 1.90
C GLU A 62 -3.30 -6.09 1.88
N CYS A 63 -3.79 -5.50 2.97
CA CYS A 63 -3.99 -4.05 3.07
C CYS A 63 -2.66 -3.30 3.01
N LEU A 64 -1.62 -3.79 3.71
CA LEU A 64 -0.29 -3.19 3.69
C LEU A 64 0.33 -3.19 2.29
N LEU A 65 0.17 -4.28 1.54
CA LEU A 65 0.61 -4.36 0.14
C LEU A 65 -0.13 -3.39 -0.76
N GLU A 66 -1.45 -3.30 -0.64
CA GLU A 66 -2.25 -2.39 -1.44
C GLU A 66 -1.86 -0.94 -1.19
N LYS A 67 -1.63 -0.59 0.08
CA LYS A 67 -1.16 0.74 0.48
C LYS A 67 0.19 1.08 -0.15
N GLU A 68 1.19 0.20 -0.02
CA GLU A 68 2.54 0.47 -0.55
C GLU A 68 2.54 0.51 -2.08
N LYS A 69 1.73 -0.33 -2.75
CA LYS A 69 1.53 -0.26 -4.20
C LYS A 69 0.86 1.05 -4.62
N GLY A 70 -0.17 1.49 -3.90
CA GLY A 70 -0.87 2.75 -4.15
C GLY A 70 0.07 3.95 -4.04
N GLU A 71 0.89 4.00 -2.99
CA GLU A 71 1.89 5.05 -2.78
C GLU A 71 2.93 5.08 -3.91
N LEU A 72 3.39 3.90 -4.35
CA LEU A 72 4.36 3.80 -5.45
C LEU A 72 3.75 4.21 -6.81
N GLN A 73 2.47 3.92 -7.03
CA GLN A 73 1.74 4.39 -8.21
C GLN A 73 1.53 5.90 -8.19
N ASN A 74 1.13 6.47 -7.05
CA ASN A 74 0.97 7.91 -6.86
C ASN A 74 2.29 8.64 -7.09
N ARG A 75 3.40 8.15 -6.51
CA ARG A 75 4.73 8.72 -6.74
C ARG A 75 5.13 8.73 -8.21
N LYS A 76 4.83 7.65 -8.96
CA LYS A 76 5.07 7.59 -10.41
C LYS A 76 4.19 8.56 -11.18
N TYR A 77 2.93 8.71 -10.79
CA TYR A 77 2.00 9.64 -11.38
C TYR A 77 2.46 11.08 -11.17
N GLU A 78 2.80 11.46 -9.95
CA GLU A 78 3.31 12.79 -9.60
C GLU A 78 4.62 13.13 -10.32
N ALA A 79 5.57 12.17 -10.38
CA ALA A 79 6.83 12.36 -11.11
C ALA A 79 6.58 12.59 -12.61
N ARG A 80 5.62 11.87 -13.19
CA ARG A 80 5.21 12.05 -14.60
C ARG A 80 4.52 13.40 -14.82
N TYR A 81 3.64 13.81 -13.91
CA TYR A 81 2.98 15.11 -13.98
C TYR A 81 3.99 16.26 -13.87
N ARG A 82 4.94 16.16 -12.95
CA ARG A 82 6.02 17.14 -12.75
C ARG A 82 6.98 17.25 -13.94
N SER A 83 7.24 16.14 -14.63
CA SER A 83 8.08 16.16 -15.84
C SER A 83 7.32 16.68 -17.07
N ALA A 84 6.02 16.40 -17.20
CA ALA A 84 5.17 16.94 -18.27
C ALA A 84 4.86 18.45 -18.12
N SER A 85 4.86 18.99 -16.90
CA SER A 85 4.72 20.43 -16.65
C SER A 85 6.03 21.20 -16.95
N ARG A 86 7.21 20.63 -16.64
CA ARG A 86 8.51 21.23 -16.98
C ARG A 86 8.79 21.30 -18.49
N SER A 87 8.25 20.38 -19.28
CA SER A 87 8.41 20.42 -20.75
C SER A 87 7.50 21.43 -21.44
N LYS A 88 6.48 21.99 -20.75
CA LYS A 88 5.66 23.11 -21.28
C LYS A 88 6.27 24.49 -21.04
N SER A 89 7.22 24.64 -20.12
CA SER A 89 7.93 25.90 -19.85
C SER A 89 9.26 26.04 -20.60
N GLY A 90 9.58 25.11 -21.51
CA GLY A 90 10.85 25.05 -22.25
C GLY A 90 10.68 25.15 -23.76
N SER A 91 10.14 26.26 -24.25
CA SER A 91 10.38 26.71 -25.63
C SER A 91 10.37 28.25 -25.75
N PRO A 92 11.51 28.93 -25.49
CA PRO A 92 11.81 30.20 -26.11
C PRO A 92 12.43 29.97 -27.50
N ASP A 93 11.99 30.77 -28.47
CA ASP A 93 12.55 30.93 -29.83
C ASP A 93 12.16 29.92 -30.93
N MET A 94 11.02 30.19 -31.59
CA MET A 94 10.91 30.01 -33.05
C MET A 94 10.14 31.19 -33.66
N LYS A 95 10.82 31.92 -34.55
CA LYS A 95 10.44 33.22 -35.13
C LYS A 95 9.04 33.24 -35.79
N ARG A 96 8.21 34.16 -35.29
CA ARG A 96 7.54 35.26 -36.03
C ARG A 96 6.64 34.90 -37.24
N LYS A 97 5.31 34.93 -37.04
CA LYS A 97 4.36 35.79 -37.83
C LYS A 97 2.92 35.81 -37.25
N LYS A 98 2.52 37.02 -36.79
CA LYS A 98 1.19 37.70 -36.81
C LYS A 98 -0.08 36.85 -36.49
N LYS A 99 -1.04 37.24 -35.64
CA LYS A 99 -1.56 38.57 -35.26
C LYS A 99 -2.57 38.41 -34.10
N ALA A 100 -2.54 39.37 -33.17
CA ALA A 100 -3.65 39.98 -32.42
C ALA A 100 -4.40 39.26 -31.26
N LYS A 101 -4.36 39.99 -30.13
CA LYS A 101 -5.44 40.36 -29.19
C LYS A 101 -5.84 39.41 -28.04
N SER A 102 -5.23 39.74 -26.89
CA SER A 102 -5.88 40.08 -25.61
C SER A 102 -6.86 39.09 -24.97
N ARG A 103 -6.50 38.55 -23.81
CA ARG A 103 -7.00 39.01 -22.50
C ARG A 103 -6.42 38.14 -21.39
N SER A 104 -5.86 38.81 -20.39
CA SER A 104 -5.46 38.27 -19.10
C SER A 104 -6.63 37.58 -18.38
N LYS A 105 -6.40 36.40 -17.83
CA LYS A 105 -7.04 35.97 -16.59
C LYS A 105 -6.23 34.87 -15.93
N SER A 106 -5.50 35.24 -14.87
CA SER A 106 -5.05 34.34 -13.83
C SER A 106 -6.27 33.68 -13.19
N ARG A 107 -6.28 32.36 -13.17
CA ARG A 107 -7.06 31.58 -12.21
C ARG A 107 -6.17 30.43 -11.77
N ASP A 108 -5.84 30.44 -10.49
CA ASP A 108 -5.33 29.33 -9.74
C ASP A 108 -6.26 28.14 -9.97
N GLU A 109 -5.83 27.17 -10.77
CA GLU A 109 -6.54 25.91 -10.89
C GLU A 109 -5.97 24.96 -9.85
N GLU A 110 -6.78 24.73 -8.81
CA GLU A 110 -6.60 23.58 -7.93
C GLU A 110 -6.54 22.29 -8.77
N PRO A 111 -5.73 21.29 -8.34
CA PRO A 111 -5.65 20.02 -9.05
C PRO A 111 -7.03 19.35 -9.10
N PRO A 112 -7.43 18.76 -10.25
CA PRO A 112 -8.71 18.06 -10.34
C PRO A 112 -8.71 16.84 -9.42
N PRO A 113 -9.84 16.53 -8.75
CA PRO A 113 -9.94 15.36 -7.89
C PRO A 113 -9.76 14.07 -8.70
N PRO A 114 -9.29 12.97 -8.07
CA PRO A 114 -9.19 11.69 -8.74
C PRO A 114 -10.58 11.27 -9.22
N ALA A 115 -10.72 11.09 -10.53
CA ALA A 115 -11.98 10.68 -11.14
C ALA A 115 -12.34 9.26 -10.67
N GLU A 116 -13.39 9.15 -9.87
CA GLU A 116 -14.14 7.91 -9.69
C GLU A 116 -15.03 7.66 -10.91
N GLY A 117 -14.96 6.42 -11.42
CA GLY A 117 -16.06 5.77 -12.15
C GLY A 117 -16.37 6.26 -13.57
N GLY A 118 -15.96 5.50 -14.58
CA GLY A 118 -16.49 5.66 -15.94
C GLY A 118 -16.05 4.54 -16.87
N GLY A 119 -16.90 3.54 -17.05
CA GLY A 119 -16.66 2.38 -17.90
C GLY A 119 -16.43 2.72 -19.38
N GLY A 120 -15.51 1.98 -19.99
CA GLY A 120 -15.20 2.05 -21.42
C GLY A 120 -14.60 0.73 -21.91
N LYS A 121 -15.31 0.09 -22.84
CA LYS A 121 -15.11 -1.26 -23.36
C LYS A 121 -13.70 -1.53 -23.93
N GLY A 122 -13.17 -2.71 -23.58
CA GLY A 122 -12.50 -3.62 -24.52
C GLY A 122 -11.15 -3.23 -25.11
N LYS A 123 -10.06 -3.66 -24.46
CA LYS A 123 -8.95 -4.32 -25.17
C LYS A 123 -8.59 -5.62 -24.47
N LYS A 124 -8.91 -6.73 -25.15
CA LYS A 124 -8.45 -8.09 -24.87
C LYS A 124 -6.92 -8.12 -24.76
N GLY A 125 -6.45 -8.87 -23.78
CA GLY A 125 -5.15 -9.55 -23.84
C GLY A 125 -3.92 -8.68 -23.58
N LYS A 126 -3.55 -8.54 -22.32
CA LYS A 126 -2.13 -8.63 -21.93
C LYS A 126 -2.05 -9.57 -20.74
N GLY A 127 -1.50 -10.77 -20.98
CA GLY A 127 -1.19 -11.71 -19.92
C GLY A 127 -0.44 -10.99 -18.82
N LYS A 128 -0.86 -11.19 -17.56
CA LYS A 128 -0.10 -10.78 -16.38
C LYS A 128 1.26 -11.47 -16.48
N GLY A 129 2.24 -10.75 -17.02
CA GLY A 129 3.59 -11.25 -17.18
C GLY A 129 4.13 -11.65 -15.81
N LYS A 130 4.85 -12.78 -15.78
CA LYS A 130 5.51 -13.34 -14.59
C LYS A 130 6.29 -12.32 -13.73
N GLY A 131 6.67 -11.17 -14.30
CA GLY A 131 7.33 -10.07 -13.59
C GLY A 131 6.47 -9.34 -12.54
N GLY A 132 5.14 -9.28 -12.71
CA GLY A 132 4.26 -8.64 -11.71
C GLY A 132 4.15 -9.45 -10.41
N MET A 133 4.05 -10.77 -10.55
CA MET A 133 4.01 -11.72 -9.42
C MET A 133 5.30 -11.70 -8.60
N LYS A 134 6.46 -11.58 -9.27
CA LYS A 134 7.75 -11.53 -8.59
C LYS A 134 7.91 -10.26 -7.74
N HIS A 135 7.51 -9.11 -8.28
CA HIS A 135 7.55 -7.85 -7.55
C HIS A 135 6.61 -7.85 -6.34
N ASP A 136 5.41 -8.43 -6.47
CA ASP A 136 4.46 -8.55 -5.37
C ASP A 136 4.99 -9.45 -4.25
N PHE A 137 5.65 -10.55 -4.60
CA PHE A 137 6.29 -11.44 -3.64
C PHE A 137 7.48 -10.79 -2.93
N GLU A 138 8.31 -10.04 -3.66
CA GLU A 138 9.43 -9.30 -3.06
C GLU A 138 8.93 -8.24 -2.06
N LEU A 139 7.83 -7.57 -2.39
CA LEU A 139 7.18 -6.61 -1.49
C LEU A 139 6.61 -7.28 -0.24
N GLN A 140 5.93 -8.42 -0.43
CA GLN A 140 5.43 -9.25 0.67
C GLN A 140 6.55 -9.63 1.64
N MET A 141 7.66 -10.15 1.11
CA MET A 141 8.80 -10.56 1.93
C MET A 141 9.41 -9.38 2.68
N ARG A 142 9.47 -8.19 2.08
CA ARG A 142 9.92 -6.99 2.78
C ARG A 142 9.02 -6.63 3.95
N ILE A 143 7.70 -6.61 3.75
CA ILE A 143 6.73 -6.31 4.82
C ILE A 143 6.86 -7.30 5.96
N LEU A 144 7.05 -8.59 5.65
CA LEU A 144 7.21 -9.65 6.66
C LEU A 144 8.55 -9.55 7.39
N GLN A 145 9.62 -9.14 6.72
CA GLN A 145 10.94 -8.92 7.35
C GLN A 145 10.95 -7.70 8.28
N ASP A 146 10.22 -6.65 7.93
CA ASP A 146 10.10 -5.44 8.75
C ASP A 146 9.14 -5.60 9.95
N ALA A 147 8.41 -6.71 10.02
CA ALA A 147 7.46 -7.00 11.08
C ALA A 147 8.17 -7.42 12.37
N ASP A 148 7.62 -6.98 13.50
CA ASP A 148 8.04 -7.48 14.82
C ASP A 148 7.44 -8.88 15.06
N VAL A 149 6.17 -9.05 14.67
CA VAL A 149 5.40 -10.28 14.86
C VAL A 149 4.51 -10.57 13.65
N ILE A 150 4.56 -11.79 13.15
CA ILE A 150 3.71 -12.32 12.08
C ILE A 150 2.62 -13.19 12.72
N CYS A 151 1.36 -12.86 12.47
CA CYS A 151 0.19 -13.53 13.03
C CYS A 151 -0.55 -14.29 11.93
N THR A 152 -0.66 -15.61 12.04
CA THR A 152 -1.39 -16.44 11.05
C THR A 152 -2.20 -17.54 11.72
N THR A 153 -3.27 -17.98 11.08
CA THR A 153 -3.93 -19.22 11.51
C THR A 153 -3.16 -20.45 11.05
N THR A 154 -3.29 -21.55 11.79
CA THR A 154 -2.72 -22.86 11.42
C THR A 154 -3.58 -23.62 10.42
N ILE A 155 -4.79 -23.13 10.14
CA ILE A 155 -5.67 -23.67 9.11
C ILE A 155 -5.14 -23.22 7.76
N SER A 156 -4.87 -24.18 6.87
CA SER A 156 -4.32 -23.96 5.53
C SER A 156 -4.99 -22.78 4.82
N SER A 157 -4.19 -21.82 4.36
CA SER A 157 -4.60 -20.73 3.47
C SER A 157 -4.96 -21.22 2.04
N GLY A 158 -5.10 -22.54 1.84
CA GLY A 158 -5.34 -23.19 0.56
C GLY A 158 -6.78 -23.64 0.39
N GLY A 159 -7.58 -22.78 -0.25
CA GLY A 159 -8.83 -23.09 -0.92
C GLY A 159 -8.90 -22.32 -2.24
#